data_AF-A0A2E2U2W4-F1
#
_entry.id   AF-A0A2E2U2W4-F1
#
_cell.length_a   1.000
_cell.length_b   1.000
_cell.length_c   1.000
_cell.angle_alpha   90.00
_cell.angle_beta   90.00
_cell.angle_gamma   90.00
#
_symmetry.space_group_name_H-M   'P 1'
#
loop_
_entity.id
_entity.type
_entity.pdbx_description
1 polymer ?
#
loop_
_entity_poly.entity_id
_entity_poly.type
_entity_poly.pdbx_seq_one_letter_code
_entity_poly.pdbx_strand_id
1 'polypeptide(L)'
;MLTLKKKVILLSSLGIIPFYSDILISLLNNSYNFRLFQQINLLSFFYGALISCFLCGMQWSKFINTGKKFLYIPMIPPVLLWISFFFLEKIFFQFTVIISLLWCLNVDITTLQNLNKEWFKKMRVIITTMAILPLVYNLFINKINGI
;
A
#
# COMPACT_ATOMS: atom_id res chain seq x y z
N MET A 1 -0.76 1.24 -30.66
CA MET A 1 -0.33 0.25 -29.64
C MET A 1 0.44 0.98 -28.53
N LEU A 2 0.07 0.84 -27.25
CA LEU A 2 0.79 1.51 -26.14
C LEU A 2 2.21 0.94 -25.97
N THR A 3 3.19 1.81 -25.70
CA THR A 3 4.56 1.38 -25.37
C THR A 3 4.60 0.66 -24.02
N LEU A 4 5.57 -0.24 -23.81
CA LEU A 4 5.70 -1.01 -22.56
C LEU A 4 5.71 -0.11 -21.32
N LYS A 5 6.47 1.00 -21.36
CA LYS A 5 6.49 2.01 -20.30
C LYS A 5 5.09 2.56 -19.98
N LYS A 6 4.32 2.93 -21.01
CA LYS A 6 2.95 3.47 -20.83
C LYS A 6 2.00 2.40 -20.26
N LYS A 7 2.11 1.14 -20.71
CA LYS A 7 1.32 0.03 -20.17
C LYS A 7 1.57 -0.18 -18.68
N VAL A 8 2.84 -0.17 -18.26
CA VAL A 8 3.22 -0.33 -16.84
C VAL A 8 2.68 0.81 -15.99
N ILE A 9 2.79 2.06 -16.45
CA ILE A 9 2.25 3.22 -15.74
C ILE A 9 0.73 3.10 -15.58
N LEU A 10 0.01 2.78 -16.67
CA LEU A 10 -1.44 2.63 -16.66
C LEU A 10 -1.90 1.55 -15.66
N LEU A 11 -1.33 0.35 -15.75
CA LEU A 11 -1.68 -0.75 -14.85
C LEU A 11 -1.36 -0.42 -13.39
N SER A 12 -0.23 0.23 -13.15
CA SER A 12 0.16 0.61 -11.80
C SER A 12 -0.77 1.71 -11.23
N SER A 13 -1.26 2.64 -12.07
CA SER A 13 -2.25 3.63 -11.64
C SER A 13 -3.62 3.03 -11.34
N LEU A 14 -4.06 2.01 -12.10
CA LEU A 14 -5.31 1.31 -11.82
C LEU A 14 -5.26 0.60 -10.45
N GLY A 15 -4.10 0.08 -10.06
CA GLY A 15 -3.88 -0.50 -8.73
C GLY A 15 -4.01 0.49 -7.57
N ILE A 16 -4.10 1.80 -7.82
CA ILE A 16 -4.31 2.81 -6.76
C ILE A 16 -5.79 2.90 -6.39
N ILE A 17 -6.71 2.61 -7.32
CA ILE A 17 -8.14 2.84 -7.15
C ILE A 17 -8.69 2.25 -5.84
N PRO A 18 -8.37 1.01 -5.42
CA PRO A 18 -8.94 0.44 -4.20
C PRO A 18 -8.47 1.15 -2.91
N PHE A 19 -7.38 1.91 -2.92
CA PHE A 19 -6.98 2.74 -1.77
C PHE A 19 -7.97 3.86 -1.46
N TYR A 20 -8.77 4.29 -2.44
CA TYR A 20 -9.81 5.31 -2.27
C TYR A 20 -11.17 4.75 -1.88
N SER A 21 -11.29 3.43 -1.70
CA SER A 21 -12.57 2.76 -1.44
C SER A 21 -13.31 3.29 -0.22
N ASP A 22 -12.65 3.41 0.93
CA ASP A 22 -13.29 3.91 2.17
C ASP A 22 -13.84 5.35 1.98
N ILE A 23 -13.13 6.20 1.23
CA ILE A 23 -13.57 7.58 0.92
C ILE A 23 -14.81 7.55 0.02
N LEU A 24 -14.78 6.74 -1.03
CA LEU A 24 -15.89 6.61 -1.97
C LEU A 24 -17.14 6.06 -1.28
N ILE A 25 -16.97 5.06 -0.41
CA ILE A 25 -18.05 4.48 0.40
C ILE A 25 -18.66 5.55 1.32
N SER A 26 -17.82 6.33 2.00
CA SER A 26 -18.28 7.43 2.85
C SER A 26 -19.10 8.47 2.08
N LEU A 27 -18.63 8.88 0.90
CA LEU A 27 -19.35 9.82 0.02
C LEU A 27 -20.71 9.26 -0.45
N LEU A 28 -20.76 7.98 -0.83
CA LEU A 28 -21.99 7.33 -1.28
C LEU A 28 -23.00 7.15 -0.15
N ASN A 29 -22.54 6.76 1.04
CA ASN A 29 -23.41 6.62 2.21
C ASN A 29 -24.09 7.95 2.59
N ASN A 30 -23.33 9.06 2.57
CA ASN A 30 -23.87 10.38 2.85
C ASN A 30 -24.88 10.86 1.80
N SER A 31 -24.66 10.49 0.53
CA SER A 31 -25.49 10.96 -0.59
C SER A 31 -26.81 10.18 -0.72
N TYR A 32 -26.80 8.87 -0.45
CA TYR A 32 -27.92 7.99 -0.76
C TYR A 32 -28.55 7.30 0.46
N ASN A 33 -28.14 7.65 1.70
CA ASN A 33 -28.60 6.98 2.93
C ASN A 33 -28.45 5.44 2.88
N PHE A 34 -27.52 4.94 2.07
CA PHE A 34 -27.26 3.51 1.93
C PHE A 34 -26.58 3.00 3.20
N ARG A 35 -27.31 2.24 4.04
CA ARG A 35 -26.75 1.59 5.23
C ARG A 35 -25.94 0.31 4.93
N LEU A 36 -25.82 -0.11 3.67
CA LEU A 36 -25.22 -1.41 3.32
C LEU A 36 -23.73 -1.53 3.69
N PHE A 37 -22.97 -0.43 3.67
CA PHE A 37 -21.50 -0.49 3.81
C PHE A 37 -20.96 -0.04 5.17
N GLN A 38 -21.83 0.17 6.15
CA GLN A 38 -21.45 0.74 7.46
C GLN A 38 -20.52 -0.18 8.29
N GLN A 39 -20.37 -1.45 7.90
CA GLN A 39 -19.53 -2.44 8.58
C GLN A 39 -18.12 -2.59 7.98
N ILE A 40 -17.87 -2.10 6.76
CA ILE A 40 -16.57 -2.24 6.10
C ILE A 40 -15.75 -0.98 6.38
N ASN A 41 -15.34 -0.82 7.63
CA ASN A 41 -14.35 0.18 8.01
C ASN A 41 -12.99 -0.51 7.87
N LEU A 42 -12.09 0.02 7.03
CA LEU A 42 -10.70 -0.44 6.75
C LEU A 42 -10.46 -1.11 5.39
N LEU A 43 -11.36 -1.06 4.40
CA LEU A 43 -11.13 -1.73 3.11
C LEU A 43 -9.86 -1.21 2.44
N SER A 44 -9.64 0.11 2.48
CA SER A 44 -8.43 0.74 1.94
C SER A 44 -7.16 0.24 2.64
N PHE A 45 -7.21 0.05 3.96
CA PHE A 45 -6.06 -0.43 4.74
C PHE A 45 -5.77 -1.92 4.53
N PHE A 46 -6.81 -2.75 4.44
CA PHE A 46 -6.65 -4.16 4.07
C PHE A 46 -6.01 -4.32 2.70
N TYR A 47 -6.46 -3.52 1.72
CA TYR A 47 -5.84 -3.51 0.41
C TYR A 47 -4.37 -3.07 0.47
N GLY A 48 -4.06 -2.04 1.26
CA GLY A 48 -2.68 -1.61 1.51
C GLY A 48 -1.79 -2.69 2.13
N ALA A 49 -2.33 -3.48 3.07
CA ALA A 49 -1.63 -4.62 3.66
C ALA A 49 -1.35 -5.71 2.61
N LEU A 50 -2.34 -6.07 1.80
CA LEU A 50 -2.19 -7.06 0.72
C LEU A 50 -1.15 -6.62 -0.30
N ILE A 51 -1.19 -5.35 -0.74
CA ILE A 51 -0.20 -4.80 -1.66
C ILE A 51 1.20 -4.81 -1.02
N SER A 52 1.33 -4.44 0.25
CA SER A 52 2.61 -4.52 0.96
C SER A 52 3.17 -5.96 0.94
N CYS A 53 2.35 -6.96 1.28
CA CYS A 53 2.74 -8.37 1.23
C CYS A 53 3.18 -8.83 -0.16
N PHE A 54 2.43 -8.44 -1.20
CA PHE A 54 2.78 -8.75 -2.60
C PHE A 54 4.12 -8.13 -3.01
N LEU A 55 4.36 -6.87 -2.67
CA LEU A 55 5.63 -6.19 -2.95
C LEU A 55 6.80 -6.85 -2.25
N CYS A 56 6.64 -7.19 -0.98
CA CYS A 56 7.64 -7.90 -0.17
C CYS A 56 8.02 -9.25 -0.79
N GLY A 57 7.05 -10.03 -1.29
CA GLY A 57 7.32 -11.29 -1.98
C GLY A 57 8.16 -11.10 -3.26
N MET A 58 7.82 -10.09 -4.07
CA MET A 58 8.61 -9.76 -5.26
C MET A 58 10.03 -9.27 -4.92
N GLN A 59 10.16 -8.48 -3.86
CA GLN A 59 11.46 -7.99 -3.39
C GLN A 59 12.33 -9.13 -2.87
N TRP A 60 11.74 -10.07 -2.13
CA TRP A 60 12.43 -11.26 -1.65
C TRP A 60 12.99 -12.11 -2.79
N SER A 61 12.20 -12.35 -3.85
CA SER A 61 12.68 -13.03 -5.06
C SER A 61 13.86 -12.28 -5.71
N LYS A 62 13.82 -10.95 -5.79
CA LYS A 62 14.96 -10.16 -6.29
C LYS A 62 16.20 -10.31 -5.42
N PHE A 63 16.04 -10.36 -4.10
CA PHE A 63 17.14 -10.51 -3.16
C PHE A 63 17.85 -11.86 -3.33
N ILE A 64 17.09 -12.93 -3.53
CA ILE A 64 17.61 -14.27 -3.86
C ILE A 64 18.43 -14.20 -5.15
N ASN A 65 17.85 -13.66 -6.22
CA ASN A 65 18.50 -13.61 -7.53
C ASN A 65 19.76 -12.72 -7.57
N THR A 66 19.86 -11.75 -6.66
CA THR A 66 21.02 -10.83 -6.56
C THR A 66 22.04 -11.25 -5.50
N GLY A 67 21.84 -12.39 -4.83
CA GLY A 67 22.77 -12.91 -3.82
C GLY A 67 22.89 -11.99 -2.58
N LYS A 68 21.84 -11.24 -2.23
CA LYS A 68 21.84 -10.38 -1.04
C LYS A 68 21.92 -11.23 0.23
N LYS A 69 22.85 -10.91 1.13
CA LYS A 69 23.05 -11.64 2.40
C LYS A 69 21.83 -11.63 3.32
N PHE A 70 21.11 -10.51 3.39
CA PHE A 70 20.02 -10.31 4.34
C PHE A 70 18.64 -10.52 3.70
N LEU A 71 18.26 -11.78 3.49
CA LEU A 71 17.00 -12.16 2.86
C LEU A 71 15.76 -11.83 3.70
N TYR A 72 15.90 -11.60 5.00
CA TYR A 72 14.75 -11.29 5.88
C TYR A 72 14.25 -9.83 5.74
N ILE A 73 15.05 -8.91 5.19
CA ILE A 73 14.72 -7.47 5.12
C ILE A 73 13.36 -7.21 4.42
N PRO A 74 13.05 -7.81 3.26
CA PRO A 74 11.75 -7.64 2.62
C PRO A 74 10.60 -8.28 3.40
N MET A 75 10.86 -9.23 4.30
CA MET A 75 9.83 -9.96 5.05
C MET A 75 9.42 -9.27 6.36
N ILE A 76 10.11 -8.20 6.76
CA ILE A 76 9.78 -7.43 7.97
C ILE A 76 8.34 -6.86 7.91
N PRO A 77 7.91 -6.16 6.85
CA PRO A 77 6.57 -5.57 6.82
C PRO A 77 5.42 -6.59 6.89
N PRO A 78 5.42 -7.71 6.14
CA PRO A 78 4.36 -8.73 6.24
C PRO A 78 4.20 -9.29 7.65
N VAL A 79 5.33 -9.56 8.35
CA VAL A 79 5.30 -10.07 9.73
C VAL A 79 4.73 -9.01 10.67
N LEU A 80 5.16 -7.75 10.56
CA LEU A 80 4.62 -6.65 11.37
C LEU A 80 3.12 -6.41 11.11
N LEU A 81 2.67 -6.50 9.85
CA LEU A 81 1.27 -6.38 9.48
C LEU A 81 0.42 -7.52 10.06
N TRP A 82 0.95 -8.74 10.07
CA TRP A 82 0.26 -9.87 10.65
C TRP A 82 0.10 -9.71 12.16
N ILE A 83 1.17 -9.32 12.86
CA ILE A 83 1.13 -9.04 14.31
C ILE A 83 0.16 -7.89 14.60
N SER A 84 0.22 -6.79 13.84
CA SER A 84 -0.63 -5.63 14.07
C SER A 84 -2.11 -5.89 13.81
N PHE A 85 -2.41 -6.74 12.83
CA PHE A 85 -3.78 -7.12 12.52
C PHE A 85 -4.45 -7.93 13.64
N PHE A 86 -3.72 -8.87 14.25
CA PHE A 86 -4.29 -9.77 15.27
C PHE A 86 -4.26 -9.20 16.69
N PHE A 87 -3.20 -8.48 17.05
CA PHE A 87 -2.90 -8.18 18.46
C PHE A 87 -2.99 -6.71 18.83
N LEU A 88 -3.07 -5.81 17.86
CA LEU A 88 -3.09 -4.37 18.12
C LEU A 88 -4.45 -3.75 17.80
N GLU A 89 -4.70 -2.57 18.36
CA GLU A 89 -5.88 -1.79 18.04
C GLU A 89 -5.87 -1.37 16.55
N LYS A 90 -7.06 -1.09 16.01
CA LYS A 90 -7.25 -0.71 14.61
C LYS A 90 -6.34 0.44 14.18
N ILE A 91 -6.13 1.43 15.05
CA ILE A 91 -5.28 2.59 14.74
C ILE A 91 -3.82 2.18 14.52
N PHE A 92 -3.31 1.22 15.31
CA PHE A 92 -1.95 0.71 15.12
C PHE A 92 -1.85 -0.10 13.83
N PHE A 93 -2.85 -0.92 13.49
CA PHE A 93 -2.90 -1.59 12.20
C PHE A 93 -2.82 -0.58 11.04
N GLN A 94 -3.65 0.47 11.08
CA GLN A 94 -3.65 1.54 10.06
C GLN A 94 -2.27 2.20 9.91
N PHE A 95 -1.60 2.53 11.02
CA PHE A 95 -0.23 3.08 10.99
C PHE A 95 0.78 2.09 10.40
N THR A 96 0.71 0.82 10.80
CA THR A 96 1.64 -0.20 10.28
C THR A 96 1.51 -0.40 8.77
N VAL A 97 0.31 -0.25 8.19
CA VAL A 97 0.10 -0.29 6.73
C VAL A 97 0.80 0.87 6.02
N ILE A 98 0.76 2.07 6.59
CA ILE A 98 1.47 3.21 5.98
C ILE A 98 2.98 3.01 6.07
N ILE A 99 3.47 2.58 7.23
CA ILE A 99 4.89 2.30 7.46
C ILE A 99 5.36 1.17 6.52
N SER A 100 4.55 0.12 6.31
CA SER A 100 4.89 -0.99 5.41
C SER A 100 5.02 -0.54 3.97
N LEU A 101 4.15 0.34 3.48
CA LEU A 101 4.24 0.90 2.13
C LEU A 101 5.48 1.78 1.95
N LEU A 102 5.82 2.61 2.94
CA LEU A 102 7.05 3.40 2.95
C LEU A 102 8.31 2.52 2.97
N TRP A 103 8.29 1.44 3.77
CA TRP A 103 9.36 0.46 3.79
C TRP A 103 9.54 -0.22 2.43
N CYS A 104 8.43 -0.66 1.82
CA CYS A 104 8.45 -1.26 0.49
C CYS A 104 9.04 -0.31 -0.55
N LEU A 105 8.67 0.98 -0.51
CA LEU A 105 9.23 1.99 -1.40
C LEU A 105 10.74 2.15 -1.21
N ASN A 106 11.22 2.19 0.03
CA ASN A 106 12.65 2.28 0.33
C ASN A 106 13.43 1.07 -0.20
N VAL A 107 12.93 -0.15 0.03
CA VAL A 107 13.55 -1.38 -0.51
C VAL A 107 13.54 -1.38 -2.04
N ASP A 108 12.48 -0.90 -2.67
CA ASP A 108 12.43 -0.78 -4.13
C ASP A 108 13.44 0.24 -4.66
N ILE A 109 13.55 1.42 -4.06
CA ILE A 109 14.50 2.45 -4.50
C ILE A 109 15.93 1.93 -4.40
N THR A 110 16.30 1.30 -3.27
CA THR A 110 17.64 0.73 -3.06
C THR A 110 17.95 -0.42 -4.02
N THR A 111 16.97 -1.29 -4.31
CA THR A 111 17.17 -2.37 -5.31
C THR A 111 17.23 -1.85 -6.74
N LEU A 112 16.43 -0.84 -7.08
CA LEU A 112 16.40 -0.24 -8.42
C LEU A 112 17.60 0.68 -8.69
N GLN A 113 18.29 1.17 -7.67
CA GLN A 113 19.55 1.91 -7.83
C GLN A 113 20.56 1.10 -8.63
N ASN A 114 20.63 -0.21 -8.40
CA ASN A 114 21.53 -1.12 -9.11
C ASN A 114 21.16 -1.35 -10.58
N LEU A 115 19.93 -1.04 -11.00
CA LEU A 115 19.41 -1.36 -12.35
C LEU A 115 19.33 -0.15 -13.30
N ASN A 116 19.73 1.04 -12.84
CA ASN A 116 19.75 2.30 -13.61
C ASN A 116 18.45 2.67 -14.37
N LYS A 117 17.27 2.28 -13.84
CA LYS A 117 15.95 2.58 -14.43
C LYS A 117 15.26 3.76 -13.75
N GLU A 118 15.69 4.98 -14.04
CA GLU A 118 15.18 6.20 -13.38
C GLU A 118 13.67 6.42 -13.53
N TRP A 119 13.12 6.16 -14.71
CA TRP A 119 11.69 6.36 -14.97
C TRP A 119 10.82 5.46 -14.08
N PHE A 120 11.29 4.24 -13.79
CA PHE A 120 10.56 3.28 -12.96
C PHE A 120 10.63 3.68 -11.48
N LYS A 121 11.79 4.20 -11.02
CA LYS A 121 11.93 4.78 -9.67
C LYS A 121 10.94 5.93 -9.46
N LYS A 122 10.91 6.90 -10.38
CA LYS A 122 9.97 8.05 -10.33
C LYS A 122 8.52 7.57 -10.26
N MET A 123 8.16 6.59 -11.08
CA MET A 123 6.83 5.99 -11.07
C MET A 123 6.48 5.36 -9.72
N ARG A 124 7.38 4.56 -9.11
CA ARG A 124 7.13 3.92 -7.81
C ARG A 124 6.91 4.95 -6.70
N VAL A 125 7.68 6.04 -6.69
CA VAL A 125 7.49 7.15 -5.74
C VAL A 125 6.09 7.75 -5.90
N ILE A 126 5.73 8.21 -7.10
CA ILE A 126 4.44 8.86 -7.38
C ILE A 126 3.26 7.97 -6.99
N ILE A 127 3.32 6.70 -7.36
CA ILE A 127 2.21 5.75 -7.12
C ILE A 127 2.06 5.46 -5.63
N THR A 128 3.17 5.25 -4.92
CA THR A 128 3.12 4.98 -3.48
C THR A 128 2.64 6.20 -2.71
N THR A 129 3.07 7.42 -3.11
CA THR A 129 2.55 8.65 -2.50
C THR A 129 1.05 8.80 -2.73
N MET A 130 0.56 8.54 -3.95
CA MET A 130 -0.87 8.59 -4.27
C MET A 130 -1.68 7.54 -3.51
N ALA A 131 -1.11 6.37 -3.23
CA ALA A 131 -1.74 5.34 -2.42
C ALA A 131 -1.79 5.69 -0.92
N ILE A 132 -0.77 6.37 -0.39
CA ILE A 132 -0.71 6.75 1.03
C ILE A 132 -1.65 7.91 1.36
N LEU A 133 -1.84 8.88 0.45
CA LEU A 133 -2.71 10.04 0.66
C LEU A 133 -4.12 9.68 1.20
N PRO A 134 -4.90 8.79 0.57
CA PRO A 134 -6.22 8.42 1.08
C PRO A 134 -6.16 7.66 2.41
N LEU A 135 -5.10 6.89 2.68
CA LEU A 135 -4.92 6.20 3.96
C LEU A 135 -4.69 7.19 5.10
N VAL A 136 -3.85 8.20 4.89
CA VAL A 136 -3.62 9.28 5.86
C VAL A 136 -4.93 10.03 6.13
N TYR A 137 -5.69 10.34 5.08
CA TYR A 137 -7.00 10.99 5.23
C TYR A 137 -7.96 10.14 6.08
N ASN A 138 -8.09 8.85 5.78
CA ASN A 138 -8.96 7.94 6.54
C ASN A 138 -8.50 7.74 7.99
N LEU A 139 -7.20 7.76 8.27
CA LEU A 139 -6.65 7.73 9.63
C LEU A 139 -7.18 8.90 10.48
N PHE A 140 -7.17 10.12 9.92
CA PHE A 140 -7.69 11.29 10.63
C PHE A 140 -9.21 11.21 10.84
N ILE A 141 -9.96 10.77 9.83
CA ILE A 141 -11.42 10.64 9.94
C ILE A 141 -11.81 9.57 10.96
N ASN A 142 -11.19 8.39 10.90
CA ASN A 142 -11.49 7.31 11.84
C ASN A 142 -11.20 7.73 13.29
N LYS A 143 -10.09 8.44 13.50
CA LYS A 143 -9.76 9.03 14.81
C LYS A 143 -10.80 10.04 15.29
N ILE A 144 -11.32 10.90 14.42
CA ILE A 144 -12.34 11.89 14.78
C ILE A 144 -13.67 11.21 15.11
N ASN A 145 -14.02 10.15 14.39
CA ASN A 145 -15.30 9.45 14.55
C ASN A 145 -15.32 8.45 15.72
N GLY A 146 -14.21 8.28 16.45
CA GLY A 146 -14.12 7.35 17.57
C GLY A 146 -14.17 5.87 17.16
N ILE A 147 -13.72 5.54 15.95
CA ILE A 147 -13.69 4.17 15.38
C ILE A 147 -12.25 3.64 15.35
#